data_AF-A0A964KMU6-F1
#
_entry.id   AF-A0A964KMU6-F1
#
_cell.length_a   1.000
_cell.length_b   1.000
_cell.length_c   1.000
_cell.angle_alpha   90.00
_cell.angle_beta   90.00
_cell.angle_gamma   90.00
#
_symmetry.space_group_name_H-M   'P 1'
#
loop_
_entity.id
_entity.type
_entity.pdbx_description
1 polymer ?
#
loop_
_entity_poly.entity_id
_entity_poly.type
_entity_poly.pdbx_seq_one_letter_code
_entity_poly.pdbx_strand_id
1 'polypeptide(L)'
;MDETERLEAWFTAERETKNTIRYQEETESHPLIGILYIHKATVALLGNPQRIKVTLVKRSLCFAMTTNANSYLHRGIISCYSC
;
A
#
# COMPACT_ATOMS: atom_id res chain seq x y z
N MET A 1 -20.32 -1.19 -12.24
CA MET A 1 -19.16 -0.31 -12.45
C MET A 1 -18.15 -0.69 -11.39
N ASP A 2 -17.13 -1.47 -11.76
CA ASP A 2 -16.03 -1.83 -10.85
C ASP A 2 -14.99 -0.72 -10.92
N GLU A 3 -15.23 0.33 -10.16
CA GLU A 3 -14.36 1.48 -10.03
C GLU A 3 -13.39 1.20 -8.88
N THR A 4 -12.44 0.31 -9.15
CA THR A 4 -11.09 0.25 -8.56
C THR A 4 -10.95 1.02 -7.25
N GLU A 5 -11.13 0.35 -6.11
CA GLU A 5 -10.98 0.91 -4.76
C GLU A 5 -9.56 1.44 -4.52
N ARG A 6 -9.32 2.68 -4.96
CA ARG A 6 -8.06 3.43 -4.83
C ARG A 6 -8.36 4.74 -4.12
N LEU A 7 -7.73 4.95 -2.98
CA LEU A 7 -7.78 6.20 -2.24
C LEU A 7 -6.39 6.81 -2.18
N GLU A 8 -6.32 8.14 -2.22
CA GLU A 8 -5.07 8.88 -2.18
C GLU A 8 -5.12 9.94 -1.09
N ALA A 9 -4.01 10.08 -0.36
CA ALA A 9 -3.86 11.07 0.70
C ALA A 9 -2.49 11.72 0.60
N TRP A 10 -2.45 13.04 0.80
CA TRP A 10 -1.22 13.82 0.87
C TRP A 10 -0.84 14.07 2.32
N PHE A 11 0.44 14.06 2.61
CA PHE A 11 0.95 14.33 3.95
C PHE A 11 2.15 15.25 3.89
N THR A 12 2.24 16.14 4.88
CA THR A 12 3.36 17.03 5.10
C THR A 12 4.14 16.60 6.34
N ALA A 13 5.47 16.64 6.25
CA ALA A 13 6.35 16.37 7.38
C ALA A 13 6.11 17.41 8.47
N GLU A 14 5.76 16.94 9.66
CA GLU A 14 5.45 17.82 10.78
C GLU A 14 6.62 17.90 11.76
N ARG A 15 7.14 16.74 12.18
CA ARG A 15 8.28 16.68 13.10
C ARG A 15 9.05 15.37 12.99
N GLU A 16 10.34 15.44 13.30
CA GLU A 16 11.16 14.26 13.47
C GLU A 16 11.04 13.68 14.89
N THR A 17 11.20 12.37 15.01
CA THR A 17 11.41 11.66 16.27
C THR A 17 12.76 10.92 16.24
N LYS A 18 13.04 10.07 17.22
CA LYS A 18 14.31 9.32 17.30
C LYS A 18 14.61 8.56 16.00
N ASN A 19 13.64 7.78 15.50
CA ASN A 19 13.85 6.86 14.38
C ASN A 19 12.89 7.07 13.21
N THR A 20 11.89 7.94 13.36
CA THR A 20 10.85 8.19 12.37
C THR A 20 10.66 9.67 12.12
N ILE A 21 10.02 10.00 11.01
CA ILE A 21 9.43 11.31 10.73
C ILE A 21 7.92 11.14 10.80
N ARG A 22 7.26 12.04 11.54
CA ARG A 22 5.80 12.12 11.61
C ARG A 22 5.31 13.00 10.47
N TYR A 23 4.48 12.43 9.62
CA TYR A 23 3.77 13.11 8.55
C TYR A 23 2.31 13.26 8.93
N GLN A 24 1.79 14.49 8.83
CA GLN A 24 0.40 14.82 9.11
C GLN A 24 -0.38 14.87 7.79
N GLU A 25 -1.56 14.24 7.75
CA GLU A 25 -2.42 14.27 6.56
C GLU A 25 -2.93 15.67 6.26
N GLU A 26 -2.86 16.07 5.00
CA GLU A 26 -3.39 17.32 4.47
C GLU A 26 -4.89 17.15 4.19
N THR A 27 -5.72 17.45 5.18
CA THR A 27 -7.18 17.43 5.03
C THR A 27 -7.83 18.44 5.96
N GLU A 28 -8.93 19.05 5.49
CA GLU A 28 -9.81 19.90 6.30
C GLU A 28 -10.97 19.09 6.92
N SER A 29 -11.08 17.81 6.56
CA SER A 29 -12.19 16.93 6.92
C SER A 29 -11.69 15.68 7.67
N HIS A 30 -12.49 14.63 7.73
CA HIS A 30 -12.06 13.39 8.38
C HIS A 30 -10.88 12.76 7.60
N PRO A 31 -9.75 12.45 8.27
CA PRO A 31 -8.59 11.91 7.59
C PRO A 31 -8.78 10.45 7.15
N LEU A 32 -8.13 10.08 6.05
CA LEU A 32 -8.11 8.71 5.55
C LEU A 32 -7.18 7.81 6.38
N ILE A 33 -6.07 8.35 6.90
CA ILE A 33 -5.08 7.66 7.75
C ILE A 33 -4.80 8.44 9.03
N GLY A 34 -4.72 9.77 8.95
CA GLY A 34 -4.48 10.68 10.07
C GLY A 34 -3.01 11.03 10.26
N ILE A 35 -2.24 10.11 10.84
CA ILE A 35 -0.80 10.30 11.08
C ILE A 35 -0.01 9.15 10.48
N LEU A 36 1.03 9.47 9.72
CA LEU A 36 1.95 8.49 9.17
C LEU A 36 3.34 8.65 9.77
N TYR A 37 3.85 7.58 10.39
CA TYR A 37 5.23 7.52 10.85
C TYR A 37 6.06 6.73 9.84
N ILE A 38 7.07 7.37 9.24
CA ILE A 38 8.00 6.70 8.33
C ILE A 38 9.38 6.68 8.95
N HIS A 39 10.05 5.53 8.92
CA HIS A 39 11.44 5.43 9.39
C HIS A 39 12.38 6.37 8.62
N LYS A 40 13.29 7.02 9.34
CA LYS A 40 14.27 7.97 8.78
C LYS A 40 15.10 7.37 7.66
N ALA A 41 15.50 6.10 7.80
CA ALA A 41 16.22 5.38 6.76
C ALA A 41 15.42 5.33 5.44
N THR A 42 14.13 5.02 5.51
CA THR A 42 13.24 5.00 4.33
C THR A 42 13.05 6.39 3.75
N VAL A 43 12.87 7.42 4.59
CA VAL A 43 12.73 8.81 4.13
C VAL A 43 14.01 9.31 3.44
N ALA A 44 15.18 8.92 3.95
CA ALA A 44 16.46 9.23 3.32
C ALA A 44 16.59 8.60 1.92
N LEU A 45 16.12 7.36 1.73
CA LEU A 45 16.07 6.72 0.41
C LEU A 45 15.17 7.46 -0.58
N LEU A 46 14.17 8.19 -0.09
CA LEU A 46 13.27 9.02 -0.91
C LEU A 46 13.81 10.45 -1.13
N GLY A 47 15.00 10.79 -0.62
CA GLY A 47 15.58 12.12 -0.76
C GLY A 47 15.09 13.15 0.28
N ASN A 48 14.65 12.70 1.45
CA ASN A 48 14.12 13.53 2.54
C ASN A 48 12.95 14.47 2.12
N PRO A 49 11.88 13.93 1.50
CA PRO A 49 10.75 14.74 1.06
C PRO A 49 10.00 15.38 2.22
N GLN A 50 9.71 16.67 2.08
CA GLN A 50 8.80 17.41 2.98
C GLN A 50 7.35 17.00 2.79
N ARG A 51 6.99 16.50 1.61
CA ARG A 51 5.61 16.14 1.24
C ARG A 51 5.58 14.78 0.55
N ILE A 52 4.63 13.94 0.92
CA ILE A 52 4.48 12.58 0.39
C ILE A 52 3.03 12.31 0.00
N LYS A 53 2.85 11.46 -1.02
CA LYS A 53 1.54 10.93 -1.42
C LYS A 53 1.47 9.46 -1.06
N VAL A 54 0.43 9.06 -0.34
CA VAL A 54 0.10 7.67 -0.07
C VAL A 54 -1.07 7.26 -0.95
N THR A 55 -1.01 6.04 -1.45
CA THR A 55 -2.13 5.41 -2.16
C THR A 55 -2.52 4.14 -1.43
N LEU A 56 -3.78 4.08 -0.98
CA LEU A 56 -4.41 2.87 -0.49
C LEU A 56 -5.09 2.18 -1.66
N VAL A 57 -4.77 0.91 -1.87
CA VAL A 57 -5.41 0.07 -2.89
C VAL A 57 -5.92 -1.19 -2.23
N LYS A 58 -7.19 -1.54 -2.44
CA LYS A 58 -7.68 -2.87 -2.08
C LYS A 58 -7.20 -3.86 -3.12
N ARG A 59 -6.52 -4.90 -2.66
CA ARG A 59 -6.25 -6.09 -3.48
C ARG A 59 -7.20 -7.19 -3.08
N SER A 60 -8.16 -7.49 -3.95
CA SER A 60 -8.93 -8.72 -3.87
C SER A 60 -8.03 -9.86 -4.38
N LEU A 61 -7.41 -10.61 -3.47
CA LEU A 61 -6.76 -11.86 -3.82
C LEU A 61 -7.87 -12.86 -4.17
N CYS A 62 -8.08 -13.11 -5.46
CA CYS A 62 -8.86 -14.27 -5.88
C CYS A 62 -8.00 -15.52 -5.58
N PHE A 63 -8.23 -16.11 -4.42
CA PHE A 63 -7.60 -17.37 -4.04
C PHE A 63 -8.40 -18.49 -4.72
N ALA A 64 -7.93 -18.96 -5.88
CA ALA A 64 -8.43 -20.21 -6.42
C ALA A 64 -8.00 -21.32 -5.45
N MET A 65 -8.91 -21.74 -4.57
CA MET A 65 -8.73 -22.95 -3.78
C MET A 65 -8.64 -24.11 -4.78
N THR A 66 -7.43 -24.61 -5.02
CA THR A 66 -7.26 -25.92 -5.62
C THR A 66 -7.68 -26.94 -4.56
N THR A 67 -8.92 -27.43 -4.66
CA THR A 67 -9.31 -28.67 -3.98
C THR A 67 -8.55 -29.80 -4.66
N ASN A 68 -7.30 -30.00 -4.22
CA ASN A 68 -6.49 -31.12 -4.69
C ASN A 68 -7.02 -32.40 -4.03
N ALA A 69 -8.04 -32.99 -4.65
CA ALA A 69 -8.23 -34.42 -4.61
C ALA A 69 -7.18 -35.05 -5.55
N ASN A 70 -5.99 -35.26 -4.99
CA ASN A 70 -5.05 -36.32 -5.31
C ASN A 70 -4.86 -36.68 -6.81
N SER A 71 -3.87 -36.10 -7.48
CA SER A 71 -2.94 -36.89 -8.34
C SER A 71 -1.84 -36.03 -8.99
N TYR A 72 -0.60 -36.36 -8.65
CA TYR A 72 0.61 -36.43 -9.51
C TYR A 72 0.89 -35.38 -10.62
N LEU A 73 2.03 -34.70 -10.46
CA LEU A 73 3.04 -34.37 -11.49
C LEU A 73 2.60 -33.55 -12.73
N HIS A 74 2.95 -32.25 -12.78
CA HIS A 74 4.15 -31.70 -13.43
C HIS A 74 4.08 -30.17 -13.44
N ARG A 75 5.25 -29.52 -13.37
CA ARG A 75 5.43 -28.07 -13.45
C ARG A 75 4.69 -27.47 -14.65
N GLY A 76 3.55 -26.83 -14.41
CA GLY A 76 2.84 -25.98 -15.37
C GLY A 76 2.80 -24.55 -14.85
N ILE A 77 3.46 -23.63 -15.56
CA ILE A 77 3.30 -22.20 -15.36
C ILE A 77 1.85 -21.87 -15.68
N ILE A 78 1.04 -21.54 -14.67
CA ILE A 78 -0.32 -21.06 -14.90
C ILE A 78 -0.20 -19.57 -15.24
N SER A 79 -0.22 -19.29 -16.55
CA SER A 79 -0.46 -17.96 -17.09
C SER A 79 -1.93 -17.64 -16.90
N CYS A 80 -2.27 -16.83 -15.90
CA CYS A 80 -3.63 -16.31 -15.73
C CYS A 80 -3.89 -15.25 -16.81
N TYR A 81 -4.71 -15.58 -17.80
CA TYR A 81 -5.39 -14.59 -18.62
C TYR A 81 -6.48 -13.91 -17.78
N SER A 82 -6.55 -12.59 -17.89
CA SER A 82 -7.52 -11.71 -17.24
C SER A 82 -8.96 -12.19 -17.39
N CYS A 83 -9.72 -12.12 -16.30
CA CYS A 83 -11.16 -11.90 -16.32
C CYS A 83 -11.43 -10.52 -15.74
#